data_AF-A0A674BL86-F1
#
_entry.id   AF-A0A674BL86-F1
#
_cell.length_a   1.000
_cell.length_b   1.000
_cell.length_c   1.000
_cell.angle_alpha   90.00
_cell.angle_beta   90.00
_cell.angle_gamma   90.00
#
_symmetry.space_group_name_H-M   'P 1'
#
loop_
_entity.id
_entity.type
_entity.pdbx_description
1 polymer ?
#
loop_
_entity_poly.entity_id
_entity_poly.type
_entity_poly.pdbx_seq_one_letter_code
_entity_poly.pdbx_strand_id
1 'polypeptide(L)'
;TNLSSLSPVLTLLTCPLSLQYSTELKKLYCQIAKTCPIQIKVLTNPPQGAVIRAMPVYKKAEHVTEVVKRCPNHELSREFNEGQIAPPSHLIRVEGNSHSQYLEDSITGRQSVLVPYEPPQVGTEFTTILYNFMCNSSCVGGMNRRPILIIVTLETREGQVLGRRCFEARICACPGRDRKADEDSIRKQHVTDGTKTSECMKRPFRQAPHGIQMSSVKKRRSTDEEVFCLPIKGREIYEILVKIKESLELMQFLPQHTVESYRQQQQNLLQKQSAMAPQPQYGSSSPPHPHGKVNKLPSVSQLINPQQRNILTPSSMPQGLTDSKCALHFSIMRDFP
;
A
#
# COMPACT_ATOMS: atom_id res chain seq x y z
N THR A 1 26.94 -48.90 18.45
CA THR A 1 25.90 -48.40 17.51
C THR A 1 24.76 -47.75 18.27
N ASN A 2 24.99 -46.53 18.77
CA ASN A 2 23.95 -45.53 19.08
C ASN A 2 24.66 -44.25 19.55
N LEU A 3 24.39 -43.12 18.91
CA LEU A 3 24.72 -41.80 19.45
C LEU A 3 23.64 -40.82 19.00
N SER A 4 22.47 -40.93 19.62
CA SER A 4 21.41 -39.96 19.51
C SER A 4 21.73 -38.72 20.36
N SER A 5 21.20 -37.57 19.93
CA SER A 5 21.25 -36.26 20.60
C SER A 5 22.64 -35.67 20.89
N LEU A 6 23.05 -34.73 20.04
CA LEU A 6 23.43 -33.38 20.47
C LEU A 6 23.29 -32.44 19.26
N SER A 7 22.37 -31.49 19.37
CA SER A 7 22.02 -30.58 18.27
C SER A 7 23.18 -29.66 17.91
N PRO A 8 23.50 -29.46 16.62
CA PRO A 8 24.08 -28.18 16.22
C PRO A 8 22.97 -27.14 16.35
N VAL A 9 22.99 -26.35 17.43
CA VAL A 9 22.30 -25.06 17.45
C VAL A 9 23.06 -24.14 16.50
N LEU A 10 22.82 -24.35 15.20
CA LEU A 10 23.44 -23.57 14.14
C LEU A 10 22.69 -22.25 14.03
N THR A 11 23.00 -21.33 14.95
CA THR A 11 22.56 -19.93 14.89
C THR A 11 23.29 -19.23 13.74
N LEU A 12 22.86 -19.51 12.50
CA LEU A 12 23.23 -18.70 11.34
C LEU A 12 22.59 -17.32 11.50
N LEU A 13 23.39 -16.38 11.98
CA LEU A 13 22.97 -15.01 12.27
C LEU A 13 23.06 -14.17 10.99
N THR A 14 22.16 -14.42 10.03
CA THR A 14 22.11 -13.76 8.72
C THR A 14 21.62 -12.29 8.82
N CYS A 15 22.54 -11.42 9.27
CA CYS A 15 22.53 -9.95 9.20
C CYS A 15 21.17 -9.18 9.08
N PRO A 16 20.34 -9.12 10.13
CA PRO A 16 19.20 -8.18 10.22
C PRO A 16 19.62 -6.69 10.36
N LEU A 17 20.91 -6.38 10.23
CA LEU A 17 21.50 -5.05 10.43
C LEU A 17 21.69 -4.24 9.14
N SER A 18 21.93 -4.90 8.01
CA SER A 18 22.33 -4.25 6.74
C SER A 18 21.15 -3.81 5.86
N LEU A 19 19.96 -4.40 6.07
CA LEU A 19 18.75 -4.12 5.30
C LEU A 19 17.52 -4.15 6.22
N GLN A 20 16.67 -3.14 6.16
CA GLN A 20 15.39 -3.12 6.87
C GLN A 20 14.31 -2.39 6.05
N TYR A 21 13.11 -2.95 5.99
CA TYR A 21 11.96 -2.33 5.34
C TYR A 21 10.90 -1.90 6.36
N SER A 22 10.50 -0.64 6.29
CA SER A 22 9.34 -0.11 7.03
C SER A 22 8.09 -0.21 6.17
N THR A 23 7.12 -0.98 6.65
CA THR A 23 5.79 -1.12 6.03
C THR A 23 4.92 0.11 6.25
N GLU A 24 5.07 0.77 7.40
CA GLU A 24 4.40 2.04 7.75
C GLU A 24 4.80 3.15 6.76
N LEU A 25 6.10 3.24 6.45
CA LEU A 25 6.66 4.32 5.62
C LEU A 25 6.83 3.96 4.14
N LYS A 26 6.56 2.70 3.77
CA LYS A 26 6.88 2.11 2.44
C LYS A 26 8.32 2.43 2.00
N LYS A 27 9.24 2.29 2.95
CA LYS A 27 10.61 2.82 2.88
C LYS A 27 11.65 1.76 3.21
N LEU A 28 12.62 1.63 2.32
CA LEU A 28 13.79 0.77 2.43
C LEU A 28 14.94 1.52 3.10
N TYR A 29 15.59 0.88 4.06
CA TYR A 29 16.81 1.33 4.71
C TYR A 29 17.88 0.27 4.46
N CYS A 30 18.98 0.64 3.83
CA CYS A 30 20.06 -0.29 3.49
C CYS A 30 21.44 0.32 3.70
N GLN A 31 22.45 -0.52 3.84
CA GLN A 31 23.86 -0.09 3.81
C GLN A 31 24.36 0.09 2.38
N ILE A 32 25.35 0.98 2.21
CA ILE A 32 26.05 1.18 0.94
C ILE A 32 26.71 -0.13 0.46
N ALA A 33 26.60 -0.40 -0.85
CA ALA A 33 27.18 -1.55 -1.54
C ALA A 33 26.81 -2.94 -0.98
N LYS A 34 25.80 -3.03 -0.10
CA LYS A 34 25.24 -4.30 0.37
C LYS A 34 24.07 -4.75 -0.52
N THR A 35 23.99 -6.05 -0.73
CA THR A 35 22.98 -6.72 -1.53
C THR A 35 21.59 -6.55 -0.89
N CYS A 36 20.63 -6.08 -1.68
CA CYS A 36 19.25 -5.81 -1.28
C CYS A 36 18.30 -6.67 -2.13
N PRO A 37 17.86 -7.85 -1.66
CA PRO A 37 16.87 -8.65 -2.38
C PRO A 37 15.49 -7.97 -2.43
N ILE A 38 15.00 -7.72 -3.64
CA ILE A 38 13.66 -7.17 -3.88
C ILE A 38 12.84 -8.20 -4.66
N GLN A 39 11.69 -8.60 -4.12
CA GLN A 39 10.80 -9.58 -4.73
C GLN A 39 9.79 -8.89 -5.65
N ILE A 40 9.79 -9.31 -6.91
CA ILE A 40 8.84 -8.91 -7.94
C ILE A 40 7.76 -9.98 -8.04
N LYS A 41 6.52 -9.66 -7.66
CA LYS A 41 5.35 -10.52 -7.88
C LYS A 41 4.48 -9.92 -8.98
N VAL A 42 4.23 -10.67 -10.04
CA VAL A 42 3.26 -10.35 -11.09
C VAL A 42 2.01 -11.19 -10.90
N LEU A 43 0.82 -10.61 -11.14
CA LEU A 43 -0.43 -11.38 -11.13
C LEU A 43 -0.62 -12.18 -12.43
N THR A 44 -0.16 -11.63 -13.55
CA THR A 44 -0.24 -12.22 -14.89
C THR A 44 1.16 -12.23 -15.48
N ASN A 45 1.58 -13.36 -16.06
CA ASN A 45 2.89 -13.45 -16.71
C ASN A 45 2.97 -12.45 -17.88
N PRO A 46 4.02 -11.62 -17.97
CA PRO A 46 4.19 -10.68 -19.06
C PRO A 46 4.56 -11.40 -20.37
N PRO A 47 4.45 -10.70 -21.52
CA PRO A 47 4.96 -11.19 -22.80
C PRO A 47 6.44 -11.58 -22.77
N GLN A 48 6.84 -12.49 -23.65
CA GLN A 48 8.23 -12.93 -23.76
C GLN A 48 9.16 -11.75 -24.09
N GLY A 49 10.30 -11.67 -23.39
CA GLY A 49 11.26 -10.57 -23.57
C GLY A 49 10.92 -9.29 -22.80
N ALA A 50 9.93 -9.33 -21.89
CA ALA A 50 9.72 -8.25 -20.94
C ALA A 50 10.94 -8.01 -20.04
N VAL A 51 11.08 -6.79 -19.53
CA VAL A 51 12.20 -6.34 -18.70
C VAL A 51 11.71 -5.61 -17.45
N ILE A 52 12.46 -5.72 -16.36
CA ILE A 52 12.29 -4.92 -15.14
C ILE A 52 13.31 -3.79 -15.16
N ARG A 53 12.84 -2.54 -15.17
CA ARG A 53 13.69 -1.35 -15.07
C ARG A 53 13.61 -0.76 -13.67
N ALA A 54 14.75 -0.44 -13.06
CA ALA A 54 14.85 0.37 -11.85
C ALA A 54 15.49 1.73 -12.14
N MET A 55 14.83 2.81 -11.72
CA MET A 55 15.29 4.19 -11.92
C MET A 55 15.12 5.02 -10.63
N PRO A 56 16.19 5.63 -10.09
CA PRO A 56 16.11 6.53 -8.95
C PRO A 56 15.66 7.94 -9.36
N VAL A 57 14.79 8.57 -8.57
CA VAL A 57 14.40 9.98 -8.70
C VAL A 57 14.35 10.65 -7.33
N TYR A 58 14.57 11.97 -7.23
CA TYR A 58 14.35 12.67 -5.97
C TYR A 58 12.86 12.76 -5.62
N LYS A 59 12.51 12.54 -4.36
CA LYS A 59 11.12 12.54 -3.86
C LYS A 59 10.51 13.96 -3.83
N LYS A 60 11.32 14.98 -3.57
CA LYS A 60 10.87 16.36 -3.47
C LYS A 60 10.74 17.01 -4.85
N ALA A 61 9.64 17.72 -5.08
CA ALA A 61 9.38 18.43 -6.33
C ALA A 61 10.49 19.43 -6.71
N GLU A 62 11.07 20.14 -5.73
CA GLU A 62 12.16 21.10 -5.91
C GLU A 62 13.44 20.49 -6.54
N HIS A 63 13.60 19.16 -6.49
CA HIS A 63 14.75 18.43 -7.02
C HIS A 63 14.36 17.39 -8.09
N VAL A 64 13.08 17.26 -8.46
CA VAL A 64 12.61 16.12 -9.29
C VAL A 64 13.16 16.15 -10.72
N THR A 65 13.59 17.32 -11.19
CA THR A 65 14.25 17.54 -12.48
C THR A 65 15.74 17.17 -12.45
N GLU A 66 16.38 17.10 -11.28
CA GLU A 66 17.77 16.69 -11.16
C GLU A 66 17.94 15.18 -11.31
N VAL A 67 19.07 14.78 -11.91
CA VAL A 67 19.46 13.36 -12.00
C VAL A 67 20.06 12.91 -10.66
N VAL A 68 19.63 11.75 -10.18
CA VAL A 68 20.26 11.10 -9.02
C VAL A 68 21.54 10.40 -9.47
N LYS A 69 22.70 11.00 -9.18
CA LYS A 69 24.04 10.44 -9.45
C LYS A 69 24.76 10.10 -8.13
N ARG A 70 25.81 9.26 -8.20
CA ARG A 70 26.75 9.07 -7.08
C ARG A 70 27.53 10.38 -6.84
N CYS A 71 28.13 10.53 -5.66
CA CYS A 71 29.05 11.65 -5.44
C CYS A 71 30.42 11.37 -6.08
N PRO A 72 31.18 12.41 -6.47
CA PRO A 72 32.50 12.26 -7.11
C PRO A 72 33.46 11.33 -6.36
N ASN A 73 33.47 11.39 -5.03
CA ASN A 73 34.34 10.54 -4.19
C ASN A 73 34.04 9.03 -4.36
N HIS A 74 32.76 8.66 -4.51
CA HIS A 74 32.37 7.25 -4.72
C HIS A 74 32.45 6.84 -6.20
N GLU A 75 32.20 7.78 -7.11
CA GLU A 75 32.33 7.57 -8.56
C GLU A 75 33.79 7.30 -8.96
N LEU A 76 34.75 8.03 -8.37
CA LEU A 76 36.19 7.89 -8.64
C LEU A 76 36.90 6.81 -7.80
N SER A 77 36.29 6.32 -6.72
CA SER A 77 36.89 5.28 -5.87
C SER A 77 37.02 3.94 -6.61
N ARG A 78 38.18 3.27 -6.50
CA ARG A 78 38.39 1.94 -7.11
C ARG A 78 37.70 0.82 -6.34
N GLU A 79 37.60 0.93 -5.01
CA GLU A 79 37.09 -0.08 -4.08
C GLU A 79 35.69 -0.63 -4.44
N PHE A 80 34.86 0.22 -5.07
CA PHE A 80 33.49 -0.13 -5.47
C PHE A 80 33.30 -0.28 -6.98
N ASN A 81 34.36 -0.16 -7.80
CA ASN A 81 34.27 -0.12 -9.26
C ASN A 81 35.11 -1.19 -9.97
N GLU A 82 36.10 -1.78 -9.29
CA GLU A 82 36.99 -2.78 -9.88
C GLU A 82 36.26 -4.10 -10.19
N GLY A 83 36.45 -4.63 -11.40
CA GLY A 83 35.84 -5.89 -11.86
C GLY A 83 34.33 -5.86 -12.14
N GLN A 84 33.68 -4.70 -12.13
CA GLN A 84 32.22 -4.57 -12.31
C GLN A 84 31.84 -4.14 -13.73
N ILE A 85 30.80 -4.78 -14.30
CA ILE A 85 30.23 -4.43 -15.63
C ILE A 85 29.50 -3.08 -15.60
N ALA A 86 29.05 -2.66 -14.42
CA ALA A 86 28.24 -1.46 -14.23
C ALA A 86 29.05 -0.15 -14.30
N PRO A 87 28.57 0.90 -15.00
CA PRO A 87 29.24 2.20 -15.04
C PRO A 87 29.53 2.78 -13.65
N PRO A 88 30.65 3.50 -13.46
CA PRO A 88 30.99 4.15 -12.19
C PRO A 88 29.97 5.18 -11.71
N SER A 89 29.21 5.81 -12.59
CA SER A 89 28.25 6.87 -12.26
C SER A 89 26.92 6.37 -11.67
N HIS A 90 26.49 5.15 -12.04
CA HIS A 90 25.17 4.59 -11.69
C HIS A 90 25.02 4.31 -10.19
N LEU A 91 23.99 4.89 -9.56
CA LEU A 91 23.67 4.65 -8.15
C LEU A 91 23.22 3.22 -7.87
N ILE A 92 22.38 2.64 -8.74
CA ILE A 92 21.80 1.31 -8.59
C ILE A 92 22.59 0.32 -9.44
N ARG A 93 22.99 -0.80 -8.84
CA ARG A 93 23.57 -1.96 -9.51
C ARG A 93 22.77 -3.21 -9.25
N VAL A 94 23.00 -4.23 -10.08
CA VAL A 94 22.37 -5.55 -9.99
C VAL A 94 23.48 -6.59 -9.81
N GLU A 95 23.33 -7.42 -8.78
CA GLU A 95 24.24 -8.52 -8.46
C GLU A 95 23.69 -9.85 -8.99
N GLY A 96 24.58 -10.78 -9.35
CA GLY A 96 24.19 -12.12 -9.80
C GLY A 96 23.52 -12.23 -11.19
N ASN A 97 23.37 -11.13 -11.94
CA ASN A 97 22.78 -11.16 -13.29
C ASN A 97 23.69 -10.48 -14.34
N SER A 98 24.34 -11.30 -15.17
CA SER A 98 25.23 -10.88 -16.27
C SER A 98 24.50 -10.26 -17.47
N HIS A 99 23.17 -10.41 -17.56
CA HIS A 99 22.33 -9.82 -18.60
C HIS A 99 21.74 -8.46 -18.18
N SER A 100 22.14 -7.91 -17.02
CA SER A 100 21.75 -6.57 -16.60
C SER A 100 22.34 -5.49 -17.51
N GLN A 101 21.50 -4.54 -17.93
CA GLN A 101 21.88 -3.45 -18.84
C GLN A 101 21.76 -2.11 -18.15
N TYR A 102 22.81 -1.30 -18.24
CA TYR A 102 22.88 0.03 -17.63
C TYR A 102 22.66 1.08 -18.72
N LEU A 103 21.56 1.84 -18.63
CA LEU A 103 21.17 2.85 -19.62
C LEU A 103 21.11 4.23 -19.00
N GLU A 104 21.68 5.22 -19.68
CA GLU A 104 21.46 6.65 -19.45
C GLU A 104 20.58 7.19 -20.59
N ASP A 105 19.46 7.83 -20.24
CA ASP A 105 18.56 8.49 -21.20
C ASP A 105 19.28 9.69 -21.83
N SER A 106 19.41 9.70 -23.16
CA SER A 106 20.14 10.74 -23.90
C SER A 106 19.48 12.12 -23.87
N ILE A 107 18.20 12.21 -23.55
CA ILE A 107 17.43 13.47 -23.46
C ILE A 107 17.41 13.96 -22.01
N THR A 108 17.14 13.07 -21.05
CA THR A 108 16.95 13.47 -19.64
C THR A 108 18.19 13.26 -18.74
N GLY A 109 19.24 12.61 -19.26
CA GLY A 109 20.43 12.22 -18.49
C GLY A 109 20.14 11.21 -17.38
N ARG A 110 18.94 10.61 -17.35
CA ARG A 110 18.50 9.74 -16.25
C ARG A 110 19.07 8.34 -16.38
N GLN A 111 19.70 7.89 -15.31
CA GLN A 111 20.32 6.58 -15.21
C GLN A 111 19.32 5.54 -14.72
N SER A 112 19.25 4.40 -15.41
CA SER A 112 18.42 3.26 -15.04
C SER A 112 19.15 1.95 -15.29
N VAL A 113 18.75 0.89 -14.60
CA VAL A 113 19.23 -0.47 -14.85
C VAL A 113 18.06 -1.36 -15.24
N LEU A 114 18.24 -2.15 -16.29
CA LEU A 114 17.28 -3.11 -16.81
C LEU A 114 17.77 -4.52 -16.47
N VAL A 115 16.84 -5.38 -16.09
CA VAL A 115 17.07 -6.81 -15.86
C VAL A 115 16.01 -7.55 -16.68
N PRO A 116 16.37 -8.54 -17.53
CA PRO A 116 15.38 -9.39 -18.18
C PRO A 116 14.42 -10.00 -17.16
N TYR A 117 13.12 -10.02 -17.47
CA TYR A 117 12.16 -10.69 -16.59
C TYR A 117 12.28 -12.20 -16.76
N GLU A 118 12.72 -12.87 -15.70
CA GLU A 118 12.70 -14.32 -15.58
C GLU A 118 11.47 -14.73 -14.73
N PRO A 119 10.64 -15.69 -15.19
CA PRO A 119 9.53 -16.21 -14.40
C PRO A 119 9.99 -16.80 -13.05
N PRO A 120 9.13 -16.78 -12.01
CA PRO A 120 9.43 -17.41 -10.73
C PRO A 120 9.81 -18.89 -10.87
N GLN A 121 10.71 -19.37 -10.02
CA GLN A 121 11.06 -20.79 -9.97
C GLN A 121 9.88 -21.62 -9.46
N VAL A 122 9.84 -22.91 -9.83
CA VAL A 122 8.76 -23.81 -9.41
C VAL A 122 8.70 -23.88 -7.88
N GLY A 123 7.54 -23.55 -7.32
CA GLY A 123 7.34 -23.46 -5.86
C GLY A 123 7.46 -22.04 -5.28
N THR A 124 7.79 -21.01 -6.08
CA THR A 124 7.75 -19.61 -5.67
C THR A 124 6.72 -18.80 -6.48
N GLU A 125 6.17 -17.75 -5.87
CA GLU A 125 5.21 -16.83 -6.52
C GLU A 125 5.86 -15.51 -6.99
N PHE A 126 7.18 -15.40 -6.87
CA PHE A 126 7.91 -14.15 -7.08
C PHE A 126 9.32 -14.42 -7.63
N THR A 127 9.84 -13.45 -8.39
CA THR A 127 11.21 -13.40 -8.86
C THR A 127 11.99 -12.41 -8.00
N THR A 128 13.15 -12.79 -7.47
CA THR A 128 13.97 -11.90 -6.64
C THR A 128 15.09 -11.27 -7.47
N ILE A 129 15.19 -9.94 -7.44
CA ILE A 129 16.31 -9.20 -8.04
C ILE A 129 17.19 -8.66 -6.90
N LEU A 130 18.50 -8.90 -7.00
CA LEU A 130 19.50 -8.45 -6.04
C LEU A 130 20.03 -7.08 -6.46
N TYR A 131 19.63 -6.02 -5.74
CA TYR A 131 20.08 -4.66 -6.03
C TYR A 131 21.14 -4.17 -5.02
N ASN A 132 22.10 -3.37 -5.48
CA ASN A 132 23.14 -2.80 -4.62
C ASN A 132 23.17 -1.28 -4.84
N PHE A 133 23.16 -0.51 -3.76
CA PHE A 133 23.14 0.96 -3.83
C PHE A 133 24.51 1.55 -3.49
N MET A 134 25.13 2.21 -4.46
CA MET A 134 26.58 2.48 -4.47
C MET A 134 26.98 3.87 -3.93
N CYS A 135 26.10 4.54 -3.20
CA CYS A 135 26.37 5.82 -2.54
C CYS A 135 25.46 6.02 -1.32
N ASN A 136 25.98 6.56 -0.22
CA ASN A 136 25.14 6.91 0.94
C ASN A 136 24.24 8.11 0.63
N SER A 137 23.01 8.12 1.15
CA SER A 137 22.07 9.24 0.96
C SER A 137 22.62 10.55 1.54
N SER A 138 23.53 10.49 2.51
CA SER A 138 24.17 11.67 3.13
C SER A 138 25.36 12.26 2.34
N CYS A 139 25.78 11.66 1.22
CA CYS A 139 26.97 12.11 0.50
C CYS A 139 26.80 13.50 -0.13
N VAL A 140 27.69 14.42 0.25
CA VAL A 140 27.85 15.74 -0.39
C VAL A 140 28.29 15.54 -1.84
N GLY A 141 27.80 16.38 -2.76
CA GLY A 141 28.06 16.26 -4.20
C GLY A 141 27.32 15.11 -4.91
N GLY A 142 26.44 14.39 -4.21
CA GLY A 142 25.53 13.41 -4.81
C GLY A 142 24.09 13.63 -4.32
N MET A 143 23.52 12.65 -3.61
CA MET A 143 22.18 12.77 -3.02
C MET A 143 22.05 13.90 -1.99
N ASN A 144 23.12 14.24 -1.25
CA ASN A 144 23.17 15.34 -0.28
C ASN A 144 21.97 15.41 0.70
N ARG A 145 21.67 14.29 1.36
CA ARG A 145 20.55 14.08 2.31
C ARG A 145 19.15 14.25 1.71
N ARG A 146 19.01 14.38 0.38
CA ARG A 146 17.72 14.47 -0.29
C ARG A 146 17.09 13.06 -0.41
N PRO A 147 15.83 12.88 -0.01
CA PRO A 147 15.16 11.57 -0.11
C PRO A 147 14.93 11.19 -1.58
N ILE A 148 15.11 9.90 -1.89
CA ILE A 148 14.90 9.35 -3.23
C ILE A 148 13.77 8.32 -3.25
N LEU A 149 13.05 8.27 -4.36
CA LEU A 149 12.16 7.17 -4.72
C LEU A 149 12.87 6.30 -5.75
N ILE A 150 12.79 4.99 -5.59
CA ILE A 150 13.14 4.04 -6.65
C ILE A 150 11.85 3.71 -7.39
N ILE A 151 11.77 4.08 -8.66
CA ILE A 151 10.69 3.67 -9.54
C ILE A 151 11.10 2.34 -10.17
N VAL A 152 10.26 1.31 -10.02
CA VAL A 152 10.42 0.03 -10.70
C VAL A 152 9.28 -0.15 -11.69
N THR A 153 9.63 -0.38 -12.95
CA THR A 153 8.69 -0.63 -14.04
C THR A 153 8.89 -2.02 -14.62
N LEU A 154 7.79 -2.67 -14.99
CA LEU A 154 7.77 -3.82 -15.88
C LEU A 154 7.43 -3.27 -17.28
N GLU A 155 8.30 -3.51 -18.24
CA GLU A 155 8.23 -2.99 -19.59
C GLU A 155 8.27 -4.14 -20.62
N THR A 156 7.64 -3.95 -21.78
CA THR A 156 7.88 -4.80 -22.94
C THR A 156 9.26 -4.52 -23.53
N ARG A 157 9.70 -5.36 -24.49
CA ARG A 157 10.96 -5.15 -25.22
C ARG A 157 11.00 -3.82 -25.99
N GLU A 158 9.83 -3.31 -26.37
CA GLU A 158 9.62 -2.04 -27.08
C GLU A 158 9.53 -0.84 -26.13
N GLY A 159 9.66 -1.04 -24.82
CA GLY A 159 9.60 0.01 -23.80
C GLY A 159 8.19 0.37 -23.33
N GLN A 160 7.15 -0.36 -23.72
CA GLN A 160 5.79 -0.11 -23.23
C GLN A 160 5.67 -0.54 -21.76
N VAL A 161 5.29 0.39 -20.88
CA VAL A 161 5.14 0.11 -19.44
C VAL A 161 3.87 -0.71 -19.18
N LEU A 162 4.04 -1.98 -18.79
CA LEU A 162 2.98 -2.89 -18.37
C LEU A 162 2.56 -2.69 -16.90
N GLY A 163 3.50 -2.25 -16.06
CA GLY A 163 3.26 -1.99 -14.65
C GLY A 163 4.31 -1.06 -14.04
N ARG A 164 3.92 -0.32 -13.00
CA ARG A 164 4.82 0.58 -12.26
C ARG A 164 4.54 0.53 -10.77
N ARG A 165 5.59 0.49 -9.96
CA ARG A 165 5.55 0.76 -8.51
C ARG A 165 6.75 1.62 -8.11
N CYS A 166 6.72 2.13 -6.89
CA CYS A 166 7.83 2.85 -6.30
C CYS A 166 7.88 2.66 -4.78
N PHE A 167 9.09 2.77 -4.22
CA PHE A 167 9.35 2.79 -2.78
C PHE A 167 10.39 3.86 -2.47
N GLU A 168 10.38 4.41 -1.25
CA GLU A 168 11.44 5.33 -0.80
C GLU A 168 12.68 4.53 -0.38
N ALA A 169 13.88 5.03 -0.66
CA ALA A 169 15.13 4.39 -0.25
C ALA A 169 16.04 5.36 0.53
N ARG A 170 16.66 4.85 1.59
CA ARG A 170 17.64 5.55 2.43
C ARG A 170 18.88 4.68 2.64
N ILE A 171 19.96 5.05 1.97
CA ILE A 171 21.25 4.37 2.06
C ILE A 171 22.01 4.99 3.23
N CYS A 172 22.23 4.22 4.30
CA CYS A 172 22.76 4.68 5.58
C CYS A 172 23.56 3.60 6.31
N ALA A 173 24.50 4.01 7.17
CA ALA A 173 25.35 3.06 7.91
C ALA A 173 24.59 2.21 8.94
N CYS A 174 23.48 2.71 9.50
CA CYS A 174 22.72 2.06 10.57
C CYS A 174 21.22 1.97 10.24
N PRO A 175 20.79 1.10 9.29
CA PRO A 175 19.40 0.97 8.86
C PRO A 175 18.37 0.92 9.98
N GLY A 176 18.57 0.12 11.03
CA GLY A 176 17.59 -0.01 12.11
C GLY A 176 17.44 1.21 13.02
N ARG A 177 18.52 1.97 13.23
CA ARG A 177 18.47 3.24 13.96
C ARG A 177 17.69 4.28 13.15
N ASP A 178 18.05 4.43 11.87
CA ASP A 178 17.43 5.41 10.99
C ASP A 178 15.95 5.07 10.70
N ARG A 179 15.61 3.77 10.56
CA ARG A 179 14.21 3.31 10.48
C ARG A 179 13.42 3.70 11.71
N LYS A 180 13.91 3.33 12.91
CA LYS A 180 13.21 3.63 14.16
C LYS A 180 13.03 5.13 14.36
N ALA A 181 14.05 5.94 14.04
CA ALA A 181 13.99 7.39 14.16
C ALA A 181 12.96 8.04 13.22
N ASP A 182 12.92 7.63 11.95
CA ASP A 182 11.93 8.14 10.97
C ASP A 182 10.50 7.69 11.35
N GLU A 183 10.31 6.44 11.83
CA GLU A 183 9.02 5.93 12.34
C GLU A 183 8.55 6.65 13.63
N ASP A 184 9.45 6.86 14.60
CA ASP A 184 9.17 7.62 15.82
C ASP A 184 8.84 9.10 15.52
N SER A 185 9.43 9.68 14.47
CA SER A 185 9.15 11.05 14.03
C SER A 185 7.70 11.20 13.57
N ILE A 186 7.21 10.25 12.77
CA ILE A 186 5.86 10.29 12.21
C ILE A 186 4.81 9.99 13.29
N ARG A 187 5.05 9.01 14.18
CA ARG A 187 4.21 8.81 15.37
C ARG A 187 4.09 10.08 16.24
N LYS A 188 5.19 10.82 16.44
CA LYS A 188 5.15 12.09 17.19
C LYS A 188 4.39 13.20 16.47
N GLN A 189 4.53 13.31 15.15
CA GLN A 189 3.77 14.28 14.36
C GLN A 189 2.26 14.05 14.49
N HIS A 190 1.79 12.80 14.37
CA HIS A 190 0.38 12.44 14.56
C HIS A 190 -0.17 12.76 15.97
N VAL A 191 0.67 12.78 17.00
CA VAL A 191 0.25 13.15 18.38
C VAL A 191 0.24 14.68 18.58
N THR A 192 1.15 15.43 17.96
CA THR A 192 1.34 16.87 18.25
C THR A 192 0.36 17.83 17.59
N ASP A 193 -0.39 17.42 16.56
CA ASP A 193 -1.50 18.24 16.03
C ASP A 193 -2.77 18.17 16.90
N GLY A 194 -2.88 17.19 17.80
CA GLY A 194 -4.05 17.01 18.69
C GLY A 194 -4.05 17.88 19.96
N THR A 195 -3.09 18.79 20.17
CA THR A 195 -2.91 19.46 21.49
C THR A 195 -2.67 20.98 21.41
N LYS A 196 -3.11 21.66 20.34
CA LYS A 196 -2.98 23.14 20.21
C LYS A 196 -4.32 23.88 20.33
N THR A 197 -5.06 23.61 21.40
CA THR A 197 -6.17 24.47 21.87
C THR A 197 -6.11 24.59 23.39
N SER A 198 -6.08 25.83 23.90
CA SER A 198 -5.76 26.24 25.29
C SER A 198 -4.33 25.86 25.74
N GLU A 199 -3.57 26.71 26.45
CA GLU A 199 -3.94 27.91 27.21
C GLU A 199 -3.22 29.20 26.77
N CYS A 200 -3.81 30.34 27.15
CA CYS A 200 -3.30 31.69 26.97
C CYS A 200 -2.92 32.31 28.33
N MET A 201 -1.65 32.66 28.54
CA MET A 201 -1.13 33.59 29.58
C MET A 201 0.42 33.64 29.48
N LYS A 202 1.15 34.77 29.50
CA LYS A 202 0.86 36.22 29.51
C LYS A 202 1.99 36.95 28.76
N ARG A 203 1.72 37.92 27.89
CA ARG A 203 2.62 39.08 27.58
C ARG A 203 1.77 40.32 27.19
N PRO A 204 2.15 41.56 27.53
CA PRO A 204 1.26 42.72 27.41
C PRO A 204 1.38 43.48 26.08
N PHE A 205 0.23 43.71 25.46
CA PHE A 205 -0.26 44.96 24.84
C PHE A 205 0.74 45.99 24.25
N ARG A 206 0.62 46.27 22.94
CA ARG A 206 0.23 47.61 22.43
C ARG A 206 -0.23 47.60 20.96
N GLN A 207 -1.50 48.00 20.78
CA GLN A 207 -2.04 48.90 19.74
C GLN A 207 -1.86 48.59 18.24
N ALA A 208 -2.97 48.18 17.60
CA ALA A 208 -3.31 48.54 16.21
C ALA A 208 -4.05 49.91 16.18
N PRO A 209 -4.37 50.51 15.01
CA PRO A 209 -5.64 50.13 14.35
C PRO A 209 -5.73 50.27 12.80
N HIS A 210 -6.73 49.58 12.22
CA HIS A 210 -7.39 49.78 10.91
C HIS A 210 -6.53 49.62 9.61
N GLY A 211 -7.01 49.02 8.51
CA GLY A 211 -8.24 48.26 8.19
C GLY A 211 -7.90 47.26 7.06
N ILE A 212 -8.76 46.84 6.12
CA ILE A 212 -10.18 47.04 5.77
C ILE A 212 -10.75 45.65 5.33
N GLN A 213 -12.08 45.47 5.23
CA GLN A 213 -12.71 44.22 4.77
C GLN A 213 -12.50 43.95 3.27
N MET A 214 -12.49 42.67 2.86
CA MET A 214 -13.39 42.19 1.79
C MET A 214 -13.49 40.66 1.76
N SER A 215 -14.66 40.18 1.33
CA SER A 215 -15.02 38.78 1.24
C SER A 215 -14.46 38.11 -0.02
N SER A 216 -13.85 36.94 0.14
CA SER A 216 -13.68 35.98 -0.97
C SER A 216 -14.03 34.57 -0.49
N VAL A 217 -14.95 33.93 -1.19
CA VAL A 217 -15.45 32.58 -0.87
C VAL A 217 -14.29 31.60 -1.01
N LYS A 218 -13.73 31.16 0.13
CA LYS A 218 -12.78 30.04 0.13
C LYS A 218 -13.51 28.78 -0.29
N LYS A 219 -13.32 28.41 -1.57
CA LYS A 219 -13.62 27.11 -2.15
C LYS A 219 -13.18 26.04 -1.13
N ARG A 220 -14.14 25.34 -0.50
CA ARG A 220 -13.85 24.23 0.41
C ARG A 220 -13.00 23.23 -0.38
N ARG A 221 -11.73 23.08 -0.01
CA ARG A 221 -10.94 21.93 -0.44
C ARG A 221 -11.61 20.69 0.13
N SER A 222 -11.72 19.65 -0.67
CA SER A 222 -12.20 18.35 -0.21
C SER A 222 -11.31 17.89 0.96
N THR A 223 -11.91 17.59 2.10
CA THR A 223 -11.25 17.04 3.31
C THR A 223 -11.32 15.51 3.35
N ASP A 224 -11.53 14.88 2.20
CA ASP A 224 -12.02 13.50 2.04
C ASP A 224 -10.93 12.41 2.12
N GLU A 225 -9.68 12.80 2.40
CA GLU A 225 -8.56 11.87 2.68
C GLU A 225 -8.08 11.93 4.15
N GLU A 226 -8.85 12.56 5.05
CA GLU A 226 -8.50 12.62 6.48
C GLU A 226 -8.88 11.32 7.20
N VAL A 227 -7.86 10.57 7.67
CA VAL A 227 -8.05 9.27 8.33
C VAL A 227 -8.22 9.45 9.84
N PHE A 228 -9.42 9.13 10.34
CA PHE A 228 -9.74 9.18 11.77
C PHE A 228 -9.66 7.78 12.41
N CYS A 229 -9.00 7.68 13.57
CA CYS A 229 -8.91 6.44 14.35
C CYS A 229 -9.92 6.43 15.49
N LEU A 230 -10.85 5.48 15.49
CA LEU A 230 -11.82 5.25 16.57
C LEU A 230 -11.37 4.08 17.46
N PRO A 231 -10.91 4.31 18.71
CA PRO A 231 -10.55 3.23 19.63
C PRO A 231 -11.81 2.51 20.14
N ILE A 232 -11.89 1.20 19.93
CA ILE A 232 -13.06 0.37 20.28
C ILE A 232 -12.64 -0.73 21.25
N LYS A 233 -13.43 -0.95 22.31
CA LYS A 233 -13.24 -2.03 23.29
C LYS A 233 -14.33 -3.08 23.13
N GLY A 234 -13.93 -4.32 22.82
CA GLY A 234 -14.84 -5.46 22.59
C GLY A 234 -14.90 -5.86 21.11
N ARG A 235 -14.73 -7.16 20.83
CA ARG A 235 -14.63 -7.69 19.46
C ARG A 235 -15.94 -7.56 18.69
N GLU A 236 -17.08 -7.88 19.31
CA GLU A 236 -18.39 -7.82 18.66
C GLU A 236 -18.75 -6.40 18.20
N ILE A 237 -18.46 -5.39 19.04
CA ILE A 237 -18.67 -3.97 18.72
C ILE A 237 -17.77 -3.54 17.57
N TYR A 238 -16.50 -3.98 17.56
CA TYR A 238 -15.57 -3.74 16.46
C TYR A 238 -16.08 -4.35 15.14
N GLU A 239 -16.52 -5.61 15.15
CA GLU A 239 -17.02 -6.29 13.94
C GLU A 239 -18.28 -5.63 13.36
N ILE A 240 -19.16 -5.10 14.20
CA ILE A 240 -20.33 -4.32 13.76
C ILE A 240 -19.87 -2.99 13.11
N LEU A 241 -18.94 -2.27 13.73
CA LEU A 241 -18.47 -0.98 13.22
C LEU A 241 -17.65 -1.13 11.93
N VAL A 242 -16.89 -2.22 11.77
CA VAL A 242 -16.22 -2.57 10.50
C VAL A 242 -17.25 -2.79 9.38
N LYS A 243 -18.30 -3.59 9.61
CA LYS A 243 -19.36 -3.83 8.62
C LYS A 243 -20.08 -2.54 8.22
N ILE A 244 -20.31 -1.63 9.15
CA ILE A 244 -20.91 -0.31 8.87
C ILE A 244 -19.95 0.52 7.99
N LYS A 245 -18.67 0.60 8.35
CA LYS A 245 -17.64 1.33 7.58
C LYS A 245 -17.54 0.81 6.15
N GLU A 246 -17.38 -0.50 5.96
CA GLU A 246 -17.27 -1.14 4.64
C GLU A 246 -18.54 -0.93 3.79
N SER A 247 -19.73 -0.93 4.41
CA SER A 247 -21.00 -0.65 3.72
C SER A 247 -21.11 0.82 3.27
N LEU A 248 -20.64 1.77 4.08
CA LEU A 248 -20.59 3.19 3.73
C LEU A 248 -19.62 3.45 2.57
N GLU A 249 -18.44 2.84 2.60
CA GLU A 249 -17.46 2.89 1.51
C GLU A 249 -18.04 2.30 0.22
N LEU A 250 -18.67 1.12 0.29
CA LEU A 250 -19.28 0.48 -0.88
C LEU A 250 -20.38 1.35 -1.52
N MET A 251 -21.20 2.04 -0.71
CA MET A 251 -22.25 2.93 -1.22
C MET A 251 -21.72 4.13 -2.02
N GLN A 252 -20.47 4.55 -1.82
CA GLN A 252 -19.84 5.61 -2.63
C GLN A 252 -19.55 5.16 -4.07
N PHE A 253 -19.42 3.84 -4.31
CA PHE A 253 -19.12 3.27 -5.63
C PHE A 253 -20.36 2.77 -6.39
N LEU A 254 -21.55 2.80 -5.77
CA LEU A 254 -22.78 2.35 -6.42
C LEU A 254 -23.36 3.41 -7.37
N PRO A 255 -23.78 3.05 -8.61
CA PRO A 255 -24.45 3.98 -9.50
C PRO A 255 -25.76 4.54 -8.91
N GLN A 256 -26.01 5.84 -9.09
CA GLN A 256 -27.15 6.54 -8.49
C GLN A 256 -28.51 5.90 -8.83
N HIS A 257 -28.70 5.45 -10.08
CA HIS A 257 -29.94 4.76 -10.49
C HIS A 257 -30.20 3.48 -9.67
N THR A 258 -29.15 2.78 -9.24
CA THR A 258 -29.25 1.57 -8.42
C THR A 258 -29.68 1.95 -6.99
N VAL A 259 -29.10 3.02 -6.43
CA VAL A 259 -29.45 3.56 -5.11
C VAL A 259 -30.91 4.03 -5.06
N GLU A 260 -31.37 4.71 -6.11
CA GLU A 260 -32.77 5.14 -6.26
C GLU A 260 -33.74 3.96 -6.40
N SER A 261 -33.37 2.93 -7.17
CA SER A 261 -34.16 1.70 -7.30
C SER A 261 -34.36 1.01 -5.95
N TYR A 262 -33.29 0.86 -5.16
CA TYR A 262 -33.39 0.31 -3.80
C TYR A 262 -34.25 1.19 -2.87
N ARG A 263 -34.13 2.52 -2.96
CA ARG A 263 -34.95 3.46 -2.16
C ARG A 263 -36.44 3.33 -2.50
N GLN A 264 -36.81 3.21 -3.77
CA GLN A 264 -38.19 2.97 -4.21
C GLN A 264 -38.71 1.60 -3.75
N GLN A 265 -37.88 0.55 -3.82
CA GLN A 265 -38.24 -0.78 -3.32
C GLN A 265 -38.51 -0.75 -1.81
N GLN A 266 -37.69 -0.04 -1.04
CA GLN A 266 -37.84 0.10 0.41
C GLN A 266 -39.13 0.85 0.78
N GLN A 267 -39.45 1.96 0.09
CA GLN A 267 -40.70 2.70 0.28
C GLN A 267 -41.95 1.85 -0.02
N ASN A 268 -41.91 1.03 -1.07
CA ASN A 268 -42.99 0.07 -1.38
C ASN A 268 -43.18 -1.00 -0.30
N LEU A 269 -42.11 -1.45 0.36
CA LEU A 269 -42.22 -2.37 1.50
C LEU A 269 -42.84 -1.70 2.72
N LEU A 270 -42.47 -0.45 3.04
CA LEU A 270 -43.07 0.28 4.17
C LEU A 270 -44.57 0.55 3.96
N GLN A 271 -44.99 0.99 2.76
CA GLN A 271 -46.42 1.21 2.48
C GLN A 271 -47.26 -0.06 2.64
N LYS A 272 -46.72 -1.24 2.28
CA LYS A 272 -47.41 -2.53 2.49
C LYS A 272 -47.56 -2.91 3.97
N GLN A 273 -46.71 -2.41 4.86
CA GLN A 273 -46.81 -2.63 6.30
C GLN A 273 -47.83 -1.70 6.98
N SER A 274 -48.05 -0.49 6.45
CA SER A 274 -48.99 0.49 7.01
C SER A 274 -50.46 0.25 6.68
N ALA A 275 -50.78 -0.77 5.87
CA ALA A 275 -52.14 -1.02 5.35
C ALA A 275 -53.04 -1.88 6.26
N MET A 276 -52.65 -2.18 7.50
CA MET A 276 -53.50 -2.84 8.49
C MET A 276 -54.02 -1.84 9.54
N ALA A 277 -55.34 -1.66 9.56
CA ALA A 277 -56.06 -0.66 10.35
C ALA A 277 -56.13 -0.99 11.86
N PRO A 278 -56.34 0.01 12.74
CA PRO A 278 -56.47 -0.19 14.18
C PRO A 278 -57.85 -0.76 14.58
N GLN A 279 -57.88 -1.55 15.67
CA GLN A 279 -59.09 -1.99 16.37
C GLN A 279 -59.21 -1.28 17.74
N PRO A 280 -60.43 -1.07 18.28
CA PRO A 280 -60.68 -0.14 19.39
C PRO A 280 -60.43 -0.72 20.81
N GLN A 281 -60.27 0.17 21.79
CA GLN A 281 -60.08 -0.14 23.22
C GLN A 281 -61.38 -0.40 23.98
N TYR A 282 -61.44 -1.51 24.73
CA TYR A 282 -62.08 -1.74 26.04
C TYR A 282 -61.46 -3.06 26.59
N GLY A 283 -61.24 -3.35 27.88
CA GLY A 283 -61.36 -2.66 29.16
C GLY A 283 -60.62 -3.49 30.24
N SER A 284 -60.38 -2.97 31.45
CA SER A 284 -59.48 -3.57 32.45
C SER A 284 -60.07 -4.70 33.32
N SER A 285 -59.33 -5.80 33.55
CA SER A 285 -59.18 -6.50 34.85
C SER A 285 -58.31 -7.79 34.79
N SER A 286 -57.69 -8.15 35.92
CA SER A 286 -56.88 -9.36 36.22
C SER A 286 -57.12 -9.75 37.71
N PRO A 287 -56.64 -10.88 38.30
CA PRO A 287 -56.10 -12.17 37.82
C PRO A 287 -56.97 -13.37 38.39
N PRO A 288 -56.58 -14.67 38.58
CA PRO A 288 -55.27 -15.35 38.49
C PRO A 288 -55.14 -16.75 37.82
N HIS A 289 -53.88 -17.21 37.81
CA HIS A 289 -53.24 -18.48 37.41
C HIS A 289 -53.73 -19.79 38.12
N PRO A 290 -53.19 -21.01 37.83
CA PRO A 290 -52.11 -21.41 36.90
C PRO A 290 -52.37 -22.64 35.99
N HIS A 291 -51.54 -22.82 34.95
CA HIS A 291 -50.67 -24.00 34.69
C HIS A 291 -50.35 -24.21 33.19
N GLY A 292 -49.07 -24.45 32.86
CA GLY A 292 -48.71 -25.34 31.74
C GLY A 292 -47.80 -24.81 30.62
N LYS A 293 -46.60 -25.42 30.56
CA LYS A 293 -45.79 -25.72 29.36
C LYS A 293 -44.88 -24.62 28.77
N VAL A 294 -43.58 -24.94 28.90
CA VAL A 294 -42.36 -24.47 28.23
C VAL A 294 -42.47 -23.95 26.78
N ASN A 295 -41.80 -22.83 26.52
CA ASN A 295 -41.62 -22.21 25.20
C ASN A 295 -40.63 -22.98 24.29
N LYS A 296 -40.99 -23.16 23.01
CA LYS A 296 -40.04 -23.22 21.89
C LYS A 296 -40.65 -22.53 20.66
N LEU A 297 -39.96 -21.51 20.14
CA LEU A 297 -40.28 -20.87 18.86
C LEU A 297 -39.69 -21.68 17.69
N PRO A 298 -40.37 -21.80 16.54
CA PRO A 298 -39.88 -22.55 15.38
C PRO A 298 -38.89 -21.75 14.51
N SER A 299 -38.10 -22.49 13.72
CA SER A 299 -37.02 -21.98 12.86
C SER A 299 -37.51 -21.52 11.47
N VAL A 300 -36.80 -20.56 10.87
CA VAL A 300 -37.05 -20.09 9.49
C VAL A 300 -36.34 -21.01 8.51
N SER A 301 -37.06 -21.96 7.89
CA SER A 301 -36.58 -22.75 6.75
C SER A 301 -37.74 -23.46 6.04
N GLN A 302 -38.41 -22.78 5.08
CA GLN A 302 -39.29 -23.42 4.08
C GLN A 302 -39.74 -22.40 3.01
N LEU A 303 -39.00 -22.30 1.91
CA LEU A 303 -39.59 -22.12 0.58
C LEU A 303 -38.59 -22.54 -0.52
N ILE A 304 -38.51 -23.85 -0.75
CA ILE A 304 -37.97 -24.44 -1.98
C ILE A 304 -39.17 -24.97 -2.75
N ASN A 305 -39.31 -24.62 -4.03
CA ASN A 305 -40.18 -25.33 -4.94
C ASN A 305 -39.52 -25.43 -6.34
N PRO A 306 -39.40 -26.61 -6.96
CA PRO A 306 -38.69 -26.82 -8.22
C PRO A 306 -39.63 -26.81 -9.45
N GLN A 307 -39.06 -27.11 -10.64
CA GLN A 307 -39.67 -27.23 -11.99
C GLN A 307 -39.86 -25.86 -12.70
N GLN A 308 -39.28 -25.59 -13.86
CA GLN A 308 -39.34 -26.37 -15.12
C GLN A 308 -38.04 -26.29 -15.97
N ARG A 309 -37.89 -27.27 -16.88
CA ARG A 309 -36.79 -27.40 -17.86
C ARG A 309 -36.95 -26.46 -19.06
N ASN A 310 -35.82 -26.05 -19.67
CA ASN A 310 -35.47 -26.55 -21.02
C ASN A 310 -34.01 -26.33 -21.42
N ILE A 311 -33.58 -27.14 -22.38
CA ILE A 311 -32.21 -27.30 -22.90
C ILE A 311 -32.04 -26.40 -24.14
N LEU A 312 -30.84 -25.86 -24.39
CA LEU A 312 -30.11 -25.86 -25.69
C LEU A 312 -28.90 -24.89 -25.68
N THR A 313 -27.73 -25.42 -26.06
CA THR A 313 -26.58 -24.70 -26.61
C THR A 313 -26.63 -24.84 -28.15
N PRO A 314 -26.09 -23.90 -28.98
CA PRO A 314 -24.63 -23.75 -29.15
C PRO A 314 -24.06 -22.34 -29.50
N SER A 315 -22.74 -22.23 -29.34
CA SER A 315 -21.74 -21.32 -29.98
C SER A 315 -22.13 -19.95 -30.58
N SER A 316 -21.47 -18.88 -30.11
CA SER A 316 -20.43 -18.16 -30.88
C SER A 316 -19.81 -16.99 -30.11
N MET A 317 -18.52 -16.75 -30.32
CA MET A 317 -17.78 -15.52 -29.91
C MET A 317 -17.92 -14.47 -31.03
N PRO A 318 -17.86 -13.15 -30.74
CA PRO A 318 -16.56 -12.50 -30.62
C PRO A 318 -16.44 -11.43 -29.51
N GLN A 319 -15.41 -11.61 -28.67
CA GLN A 319 -14.29 -10.66 -28.53
C GLN A 319 -14.60 -9.16 -28.27
N GLY A 320 -14.53 -8.75 -27.00
CA GLY A 320 -14.38 -7.37 -26.56
C GLY A 320 -13.22 -7.25 -25.55
N LEU A 321 -12.27 -6.34 -25.80
CA LEU A 321 -11.01 -6.25 -25.05
C LEU A 321 -11.21 -5.94 -23.55
N THR A 322 -10.71 -6.82 -22.68
CA THR A 322 -10.44 -6.48 -21.28
C THR A 322 -9.01 -5.97 -21.14
N ASP A 323 -8.87 -4.71 -20.72
CA ASP A 323 -7.60 -4.06 -20.38
C ASP A 323 -6.97 -4.74 -19.14
N SER A 324 -6.26 -5.84 -19.38
CA SER A 324 -5.65 -6.70 -18.37
C SER A 324 -4.37 -6.08 -17.83
N LYS A 325 -4.51 -5.04 -17.02
CA LYS A 325 -3.39 -4.37 -16.33
C LYS A 325 -2.63 -5.38 -15.47
N CYS A 326 -1.39 -5.65 -15.83
CA CYS A 326 -0.48 -6.51 -15.06
C CYS A 326 -0.17 -5.84 -13.72
N ALA A 327 -0.90 -6.24 -12.68
CA ALA A 327 -0.71 -5.73 -11.33
C ALA A 327 0.63 -6.23 -10.76
N LEU A 328 1.61 -5.33 -10.69
CA LEU A 328 2.84 -5.54 -9.93
C LEU A 328 2.56 -5.41 -8.42
N HIS A 329 3.01 -6.40 -7.66
CA HIS A 329 3.12 -6.38 -6.22
C HIS A 329 4.58 -6.56 -5.81
N PHE A 330 5.02 -5.86 -4.78
CA PHE A 330 6.40 -5.92 -4.28
C PHE A 330 6.41 -6.39 -2.84
N SER A 331 7.36 -7.25 -2.53
CA SER A 331 7.70 -7.63 -1.17
C SER A 331 9.21 -7.50 -1.03
N ILE A 332 9.69 -7.05 0.13
CA ILE A 332 11.11 -6.97 0.41
C ILE A 332 11.40 -8.01 1.48
N MET A 333 12.26 -8.96 1.13
CA MET A 333 12.56 -10.13 1.94
C MET A 333 13.19 -9.67 3.26
N ARG A 334 12.63 -10.12 4.40
CA ARG A 334 13.14 -9.75 5.72
C ARG A 334 14.31 -10.62 6.18
N ASP A 335 14.39 -11.84 5.66
CA ASP A 335 15.34 -12.87 6.08
C ASP A 335 15.75 -13.70 4.85
N PHE A 336 17.01 -14.15 4.80
CA PHE A 336 17.52 -15.15 3.86
C PHE A 336 18.27 -16.23 4.67
N PRO A 337 18.13 -17.53 4.33
CA PRO A 337 18.78 -18.62 5.05
C PRO A 337 20.31 -18.61 4.97
#